data_AF-A0A1Q7ZKV9-F1
#
_entry.id   AF-A0A1Q7ZKV9-F1
#
_cell.length_a   1.000
_cell.length_b   1.000
_cell.length_c   1.000
_cell.angle_alpha   90.00
_cell.angle_beta   90.00
_cell.angle_gamma   90.00
#
_symmetry.space_group_name_H-M   'P 1'
#
loop_
_entity.id
_entity.type
_entity.pdbx_description
1 polymer ?
#
loop_
_entity_poly.entity_id
_entity_poly.type
_entity_poly.pdbx_seq_one_letter_code
_entity_poly.pdbx_strand_id
1 'polypeptide(L)'
;MKETQRLKIDTSKTAFAILTVSMMGLLAASSVLPALADSTTTFSGRAFAVSVTTPLTGAVTLADTGQLPPQGGEIDATVLSVQTQQAQAEVLLSVTMGFDQHAESRAAVADVTLLPGTPNQITADFLQAHSRATCAGVSGDSEVVSLKLAGQQIIVSGQPNQTVSVPGVLTLVINEQTTSSSGGTNSITVNALDLTLPNGIEVIVSSAHSDITCGTLPPPNVTKDFMTGGGFIIVNGAHANFGFVAGLKPGQTTVSGQLNYIDHSSGNHVKSTSMTAYSGSGDCRTFSGTVDGQSVSFTVNGCDNAEPGRGADTFMIRLSNGYGASGALAGGNIQLHT
;
A
#
# COMPACT_ATOMS: atom_id res chain seq x y z
N MET A 1 -38.17 -87.71 10.29
CA MET A 1 -38.91 -87.06 9.18
C MET A 1 -39.93 -86.13 9.83
N LYS A 2 -39.76 -84.81 9.69
CA LYS A 2 -40.71 -83.72 10.03
C LYS A 2 -41.11 -83.57 11.51
N GLU A 3 -41.28 -82.39 12.11
CA GLU A 3 -41.11 -81.00 11.72
C GLU A 3 -41.15 -80.17 13.03
N THR A 4 -40.17 -79.28 13.17
CA THR A 4 -40.23 -77.91 13.71
C THR A 4 -41.49 -77.43 14.45
N GLN A 5 -41.37 -76.91 15.68
CA GLN A 5 -41.28 -75.45 15.96
C GLN A 5 -41.46 -75.07 17.45
N ARG A 6 -40.65 -74.06 17.82
CA ARG A 6 -40.84 -73.00 18.84
C ARG A 6 -40.87 -73.40 20.32
N LEU A 7 -39.69 -73.28 20.94
CA LEU A 7 -39.60 -72.91 22.35
C LEU A 7 -39.71 -71.38 22.51
N LYS A 8 -40.78 -70.95 23.18
CA LYS A 8 -40.79 -69.77 24.05
C LYS A 8 -40.85 -70.31 25.47
N ILE A 9 -39.93 -69.90 26.34
CA ILE A 9 -39.95 -69.95 27.82
C ILE A 9 -38.55 -69.40 28.20
N ASP A 10 -38.31 -68.63 29.25
CA ASP A 10 -39.11 -67.94 30.26
C ASP A 10 -38.07 -67.21 31.12
N THR A 11 -38.54 -66.57 32.18
CA THR A 11 -37.91 -66.54 33.51
C THR A 11 -36.91 -65.43 33.79
N SER A 12 -37.47 -64.46 34.50
CA SER A 12 -36.76 -63.68 35.49
C SER A 12 -36.09 -64.55 36.56
N LYS A 13 -34.98 -64.00 37.08
CA LYS A 13 -34.43 -64.11 38.44
C LYS A 13 -33.38 -65.19 38.76
N THR A 14 -32.34 -64.64 39.41
CA THR A 14 -31.45 -65.19 40.45
C THR A 14 -30.23 -66.02 40.05
N ALA A 15 -29.16 -65.28 39.77
CA ALA A 15 -27.83 -65.31 40.40
C ALA A 15 -27.15 -66.67 40.66
N PHE A 16 -26.08 -66.92 39.90
CA PHE A 16 -24.95 -67.75 40.28
C PHE A 16 -23.67 -66.91 40.19
N ALA A 17 -22.92 -66.85 41.29
CA ALA A 17 -21.66 -66.16 41.39
C ALA A 17 -20.55 -66.96 40.71
N ILE A 18 -19.86 -66.38 39.71
CA ILE A 18 -18.57 -66.87 39.23
C ILE A 18 -17.63 -65.68 39.04
N LEU A 19 -16.52 -65.79 39.77
CA LEU A 19 -15.33 -64.96 39.84
C LEU A 19 -14.86 -64.47 38.45
N THR A 20 -14.81 -63.15 38.25
CA THR A 20 -14.01 -62.54 37.17
C THR A 20 -13.04 -61.53 37.79
N VAL A 21 -11.76 -61.73 37.47
CA VAL A 21 -10.63 -60.91 37.90
C VAL A 21 -10.85 -59.48 37.40
N SER A 22 -11.06 -58.54 38.32
CA SER A 22 -11.04 -57.12 38.02
C SER A 22 -9.59 -56.72 37.74
N MET A 23 -9.21 -56.73 36.46
CA MET A 23 -8.03 -56.03 35.98
C MET A 23 -8.42 -54.56 35.93
N MET A 24 -8.12 -53.84 37.01
CA MET A 24 -8.27 -52.39 37.09
C MET A 24 -7.23 -51.75 36.16
N GLY A 25 -7.53 -51.72 34.86
CA GLY A 25 -6.80 -50.92 33.89
C GLY A 25 -7.04 -49.46 34.21
N LEU A 26 -6.09 -48.82 34.89
CA LEU A 26 -6.01 -47.37 35.00
C LEU A 26 -5.76 -46.82 33.57
N LEU A 27 -6.82 -46.56 32.82
CA LEU A 27 -6.75 -45.69 31.66
C LEU A 27 -6.58 -44.27 32.20
N ALA A 28 -5.32 -43.89 32.45
CA ALA A 28 -4.96 -42.49 32.48
C ALA A 28 -5.19 -41.94 31.07
N ALA A 29 -6.40 -41.44 30.82
CA ALA A 29 -6.65 -40.59 29.68
C ALA A 29 -5.86 -39.30 29.92
N SER A 30 -4.60 -39.29 29.51
CA SER A 30 -3.85 -38.06 29.34
C SER A 30 -4.55 -37.27 28.25
N SER A 31 -5.49 -36.40 28.65
CA SER A 31 -6.01 -35.35 27.80
C SER A 31 -4.86 -34.38 27.54
N VAL A 32 -4.03 -34.70 26.55
CA VAL A 32 -3.11 -33.73 25.96
C VAL A 32 -4.01 -32.74 25.24
N LEU A 33 -4.38 -31.65 25.92
CA LEU A 33 -4.93 -30.50 25.22
C LEU A 33 -3.83 -30.08 24.23
N PRO A 34 -4.11 -29.99 22.91
CA PRO A 34 -3.14 -29.42 22.00
C PRO A 34 -2.85 -28.01 22.50
N ALA A 35 -1.60 -27.74 22.85
CA ALA A 35 -1.14 -26.37 23.03
C ALA A 35 -1.42 -25.66 21.71
N LEU A 36 -2.24 -24.60 21.74
CA LEU A 36 -2.33 -23.68 20.62
C LEU A 36 -0.91 -23.15 20.42
N ALA A 37 -0.31 -23.40 19.26
CA ALA A 37 0.98 -22.83 18.95
C ALA A 37 0.81 -21.31 18.90
N ASP A 38 1.58 -20.59 19.71
CA ASP A 38 1.64 -19.14 19.62
C ASP A 38 2.15 -18.76 18.22
N SER A 39 1.34 -18.02 17.48
CA SER A 39 1.72 -17.46 16.19
C SER A 39 1.87 -15.95 16.33
N THR A 40 2.95 -15.40 15.80
CA THR A 40 3.16 -13.95 15.75
C THR A 40 2.44 -13.38 14.54
N THR A 41 1.82 -12.21 14.69
CA THR A 41 1.31 -11.45 13.53
C THR A 41 2.45 -11.13 12.57
N THR A 42 2.24 -11.39 11.27
CA THR A 42 3.20 -11.06 10.21
C THR A 42 2.60 -10.13 9.19
N PHE A 43 3.44 -9.32 8.56
CA PHE A 43 3.05 -8.34 7.56
C PHE A 43 3.53 -8.76 6.16
N SER A 44 2.91 -8.21 5.12
CA SER A 44 3.38 -8.26 3.75
C SER A 44 2.86 -7.03 3.03
N GLY A 45 3.50 -6.68 1.93
CA GLY A 45 3.06 -5.57 1.12
C GLY A 45 4.12 -5.19 0.10
N ARG A 46 3.67 -4.51 -0.94
CA ARG A 46 4.52 -3.97 -1.99
C ARG A 46 3.81 -2.78 -2.62
N ALA A 47 4.56 -1.74 -2.90
CA ALA A 47 4.07 -0.60 -3.66
C ALA A 47 4.98 -0.32 -4.85
N PHE A 48 4.38 0.10 -5.96
CA PHE A 48 5.12 0.61 -7.10
C PHE A 48 4.35 1.69 -7.85
N ALA A 49 5.08 2.63 -8.42
CA ALA A 49 4.49 3.80 -9.06
C ALA A 49 4.01 3.51 -10.48
N VAL A 50 4.81 2.80 -11.28
CA VAL A 50 4.46 2.43 -12.65
C VAL A 50 4.98 1.03 -12.94
N SER A 51 4.14 0.18 -13.52
CA SER A 51 4.56 -1.08 -14.13
C SER A 51 4.07 -1.14 -15.56
N VAL A 52 4.96 -1.47 -16.50
CA VAL A 52 4.65 -1.69 -17.91
C VAL A 52 4.99 -3.13 -18.25
N THR A 53 3.97 -3.92 -18.58
CA THR A 53 4.12 -5.30 -19.03
C THR A 53 3.91 -5.37 -20.53
N THR A 54 4.85 -5.98 -21.25
CA THR A 54 4.66 -6.29 -22.68
C THR A 54 4.91 -7.77 -22.96
N PRO A 55 4.28 -8.36 -23.99
CA PRO A 55 4.53 -9.76 -24.35
C PRO A 55 5.98 -10.07 -24.73
N LEU A 56 6.75 -9.06 -25.15
CA LEU A 56 8.13 -9.22 -25.61
C LEU A 56 9.16 -9.09 -24.49
N THR A 57 8.92 -8.18 -23.54
CA THR A 57 9.91 -7.79 -22.52
C THR A 57 9.55 -8.24 -21.11
N GLY A 58 8.32 -8.72 -20.90
CA GLY A 58 7.78 -8.89 -19.55
C GLY A 58 7.53 -7.55 -18.85
N ALA A 59 7.45 -7.59 -17.52
CA ALA A 59 7.17 -6.44 -16.69
C ALA A 59 8.43 -5.64 -16.35
N VAL A 60 8.38 -4.32 -16.58
CA VAL A 60 9.33 -3.34 -16.04
C VAL A 60 8.59 -2.51 -15.00
N THR A 61 9.08 -2.54 -13.75
CA THR A 61 8.45 -1.82 -12.63
C THR A 61 9.39 -0.72 -12.11
N LEU A 62 8.83 0.45 -11.81
CA LEU A 62 9.57 1.65 -11.41
C LEU A 62 9.07 2.18 -10.07
N ALA A 63 10.01 2.76 -9.31
CA ALA A 63 9.84 3.11 -7.90
C ALA A 63 9.19 1.94 -7.13
N ASP A 64 9.78 0.75 -7.23
CA ASP A 64 9.29 -0.48 -6.61
C ASP A 64 9.91 -0.65 -5.22
N THR A 65 9.08 -0.78 -4.19
CA THR A 65 9.56 -1.04 -2.82
C THR A 65 10.13 -2.45 -2.66
N GLY A 66 9.80 -3.37 -3.57
CA GLY A 66 9.93 -4.80 -3.32
C GLY A 66 8.97 -5.27 -2.21
N GLN A 67 9.16 -6.50 -1.76
CA GLN A 67 8.32 -7.11 -0.73
C GLN A 67 8.74 -6.66 0.67
N LEU A 68 7.77 -6.26 1.47
CA LEU A 68 7.95 -6.00 2.90
C LEU A 68 8.29 -7.31 3.64
N PRO A 69 9.30 -7.32 4.51
CA PRO A 69 9.59 -8.48 5.36
C PRO A 69 8.42 -8.84 6.29
N PRO A 70 8.27 -10.13 6.65
CA PRO A 70 7.17 -10.57 7.52
C PRO A 70 7.16 -9.92 8.91
N GLN A 71 8.29 -9.40 9.34
CA GLN A 71 8.53 -8.74 10.62
C GLN A 71 8.10 -7.28 10.59
N GLY A 72 7.72 -6.78 9.41
CA GLY A 72 7.34 -5.39 9.21
C GLY A 72 8.55 -4.50 8.95
N GLY A 73 8.44 -3.26 9.39
CA GLY A 73 9.35 -2.17 9.03
C GLY A 73 8.74 -1.28 7.97
N GLU A 74 9.58 -0.58 7.23
CA GLU A 74 9.17 0.28 6.13
C GLU A 74 10.21 0.24 5.02
N ILE A 75 9.74 0.27 3.77
CA ILE A 75 10.57 0.38 2.58
C ILE A 75 9.95 1.41 1.64
N ASP A 76 10.76 2.36 1.20
CA ASP A 76 10.39 3.35 0.18
C ASP A 76 11.22 3.21 -1.10
N ALA A 77 10.63 3.68 -2.20
CA ALA A 77 11.32 3.82 -3.47
C ALA A 77 10.83 5.10 -4.17
N THR A 78 11.76 5.88 -4.71
CA THR A 78 11.43 7.12 -5.44
C THR A 78 12.16 7.20 -6.78
N VAL A 79 11.48 7.78 -7.77
CA VAL A 79 12.05 8.06 -9.10
C VAL A 79 11.58 9.45 -9.53
N LEU A 80 12.50 10.29 -9.99
CA LEU A 80 12.16 11.66 -10.38
C LEU A 80 11.26 11.72 -11.63
N SER A 81 11.52 10.87 -12.61
CA SER A 81 10.73 10.82 -13.85
C SER A 81 10.90 9.49 -14.57
N VAL A 82 9.87 9.10 -15.33
CA VAL A 82 9.90 7.99 -16.28
C VAL A 82 9.52 8.48 -17.67
N GLN A 83 10.22 7.96 -18.68
CA GLN A 83 9.82 8.11 -20.07
C GLN A 83 10.00 6.76 -20.80
N THR A 84 8.88 6.16 -21.20
CA THR A 84 8.81 4.95 -22.01
C THR A 84 7.89 5.18 -23.22
N GLN A 85 7.77 4.21 -24.12
CA GLN A 85 6.82 4.31 -25.24
C GLN A 85 5.36 4.30 -24.75
N GLN A 86 5.08 3.66 -23.61
CA GLN A 86 3.72 3.46 -23.10
C GLN A 86 3.34 4.47 -22.02
N ALA A 87 4.29 4.96 -21.24
CA ALA A 87 4.06 5.80 -20.07
C ALA A 87 5.14 6.86 -19.89
N GLN A 88 4.72 8.09 -19.59
CA GLN A 88 5.54 9.19 -19.08
C GLN A 88 4.93 9.66 -17.77
N ALA A 89 5.76 9.97 -16.78
CA ALA A 89 5.31 10.51 -15.50
C ALA A 89 6.47 11.14 -14.72
N GLU A 90 6.13 11.95 -13.73
CA GLU A 90 7.07 12.65 -12.87
C GLU A 90 6.77 12.39 -11.40
N VAL A 91 7.80 12.51 -10.56
CA VAL A 91 7.72 12.42 -9.10
C VAL A 91 7.00 11.14 -8.64
N LEU A 92 7.63 10.00 -8.89
CA LEU A 92 7.14 8.68 -8.52
C LEU A 92 7.57 8.40 -7.08
N LEU A 93 6.60 8.08 -6.22
CA LEU A 93 6.78 7.69 -4.83
C LEU A 93 6.06 6.38 -4.56
N SER A 94 6.73 5.44 -3.90
CA SER A 94 6.10 4.25 -3.34
C SER A 94 6.62 3.97 -1.95
N VAL A 95 5.74 3.57 -1.05
CA VAL A 95 6.05 3.21 0.34
C VAL A 95 5.22 1.99 0.74
N THR A 96 5.85 1.02 1.39
CA THR A 96 5.18 -0.11 2.04
C THR A 96 5.68 -0.23 3.47
N MET A 97 4.80 -0.51 4.41
CA MET A 97 5.12 -0.58 5.82
C MET A 97 4.23 -1.55 6.59
N GLY A 98 4.74 -2.02 7.72
CA GLY A 98 4.03 -2.91 8.62
C GLY A 98 4.54 -2.78 10.05
N PHE A 99 3.65 -2.43 10.96
CA PHE A 99 3.89 -2.31 12.39
C PHE A 99 2.54 -2.15 13.10
N ASP A 100 2.51 -2.24 14.43
CA ASP A 100 1.32 -1.94 15.25
C ASP A 100 0.01 -2.56 14.72
N GLN A 101 0.04 -3.85 14.35
CA GLN A 101 -1.12 -4.64 13.87
C GLN A 101 -1.75 -4.15 12.57
N HIS A 102 -1.04 -3.38 11.74
CA HIS A 102 -1.47 -3.03 10.39
C HIS A 102 -0.32 -3.09 9.38
N ALA A 103 -0.66 -3.48 8.15
CA ALA A 103 0.18 -3.30 6.98
C ALA A 103 -0.45 -2.21 6.11
N GLU A 104 0.39 -1.38 5.50
CA GLU A 104 -0.05 -0.22 4.73
C GLU A 104 0.90 0.05 3.57
N SER A 105 0.34 0.35 2.42
CA SER A 105 1.10 0.67 1.22
C SER A 105 0.50 1.87 0.52
N ARG A 106 1.37 2.70 -0.07
CA ARG A 106 0.99 3.82 -0.92
C ARG A 106 1.89 3.90 -2.14
N ALA A 107 1.30 4.28 -3.26
CA ALA A 107 2.03 4.72 -4.43
C ALA A 107 1.39 6.00 -4.96
N ALA A 108 2.20 6.97 -5.33
CA ALA A 108 1.78 8.27 -5.85
C ALA A 108 2.64 8.69 -7.04
N VAL A 109 2.01 9.31 -8.03
CA VAL A 109 2.64 9.75 -9.27
C VAL A 109 2.03 11.07 -9.74
N ALA A 110 2.86 12.02 -10.14
CA ALA A 110 2.43 13.28 -10.72
C ALA A 110 2.56 13.31 -12.27
N ASP A 111 1.75 14.14 -12.91
CA ASP A 111 1.76 14.45 -14.34
C ASP A 111 1.92 13.22 -15.25
N VAL A 112 0.94 12.33 -15.19
CA VAL A 112 0.93 11.05 -15.88
C VAL A 112 0.39 11.22 -17.30
N THR A 113 1.10 10.63 -18.26
CA THR A 113 0.64 10.45 -19.64
C THR A 113 0.85 9.01 -20.09
N LEU A 114 -0.24 8.30 -20.38
CA LEU A 114 -0.21 6.98 -21.00
C LEU A 114 -0.51 7.08 -22.50
N LEU A 115 0.07 6.17 -23.28
CA LEU A 115 -0.02 6.12 -24.73
C LEU A 115 0.32 7.47 -25.40
N PRO A 116 1.49 8.07 -25.07
CA PRO A 116 1.85 9.40 -25.53
C PRO A 116 1.86 9.51 -27.06
N GLY A 117 1.24 10.57 -27.59
CA GLY A 117 1.17 10.84 -29.03
C GLY A 117 0.17 9.99 -29.81
N THR A 118 -0.59 9.12 -29.14
CA THR A 118 -1.66 8.33 -29.78
C THR A 118 -3.02 9.03 -29.69
N PRO A 119 -4.00 8.69 -30.56
CA PRO A 119 -5.37 9.21 -30.45
C PRO A 119 -6.09 8.85 -29.14
N ASN A 120 -5.61 7.83 -28.41
CA ASN A 120 -6.21 7.36 -27.16
C ASN A 120 -5.33 7.69 -25.95
N GLN A 121 -4.54 8.76 -26.04
CA GLN A 121 -3.72 9.25 -24.93
C GLN A 121 -4.58 9.43 -23.67
N ILE A 122 -4.05 8.97 -22.54
CA ILE A 122 -4.65 9.17 -21.22
C ILE A 122 -3.75 10.11 -20.44
N THR A 123 -4.32 11.13 -19.80
CA THR A 123 -3.56 12.04 -18.92
C THR A 123 -4.24 12.18 -17.57
N ALA A 124 -3.45 12.36 -16.52
CA ALA A 124 -3.93 12.72 -15.19
C ALA A 124 -2.87 13.59 -14.50
N ASP A 125 -3.32 14.60 -13.74
CA ASP A 125 -2.42 15.52 -13.05
C ASP A 125 -1.76 14.83 -11.85
N PHE A 126 -2.50 13.94 -11.19
CA PHE A 126 -2.02 13.18 -10.05
C PHE A 126 -2.82 11.88 -9.87
N LEU A 127 -2.11 10.82 -9.48
CA LEU A 127 -2.67 9.52 -9.13
C LEU A 127 -2.06 9.06 -7.82
N GLN A 128 -2.89 8.55 -6.92
CA GLN A 128 -2.44 7.86 -5.71
C GLN A 128 -3.29 6.61 -5.49
N ALA A 129 -2.67 5.53 -5.06
CA ALA A 129 -3.33 4.37 -4.50
C ALA A 129 -2.89 4.18 -3.05
N HIS A 130 -3.84 3.81 -2.19
CA HIS A 130 -3.61 3.51 -0.78
C HIS A 130 -4.32 2.22 -0.41
N SER A 131 -3.59 1.32 0.24
CA SER A 131 -4.10 0.06 0.74
C SER A 131 -3.72 -0.11 2.21
N ARG A 132 -4.65 -0.62 3.02
CA ARG A 132 -4.44 -0.91 4.42
C ARG A 132 -5.07 -2.23 4.82
N ALA A 133 -4.30 -3.07 5.51
CA ALA A 133 -4.75 -4.35 6.03
C ALA A 133 -4.54 -4.43 7.54
N THR A 134 -5.57 -4.88 8.26
CA THR A 134 -5.56 -5.12 9.71
C THR A 134 -6.15 -6.48 10.02
N CYS A 135 -6.07 -6.91 11.28
CA CYS A 135 -6.75 -8.14 11.71
C CYS A 135 -8.28 -8.06 11.68
N ALA A 136 -8.86 -6.86 11.64
CA ALA A 136 -10.30 -6.67 11.53
C ALA A 136 -10.80 -6.68 10.07
N GLY A 137 -9.90 -6.53 9.09
CA GLY A 137 -10.22 -6.45 7.68
C GLY A 137 -9.31 -5.47 6.94
N VAL A 138 -9.72 -5.15 5.72
CA VAL A 138 -8.96 -4.28 4.79
C VAL A 138 -9.76 -3.05 4.39
N SER A 139 -9.05 -2.00 4.02
CA SER A 139 -9.60 -0.78 3.41
C SER A 139 -8.64 -0.30 2.32
N GLY A 140 -9.19 0.32 1.28
CA GLY A 140 -8.38 0.87 0.20
C GLY A 140 -9.13 1.94 -0.57
N ASP A 141 -8.37 2.85 -1.15
CA ASP A 141 -8.87 3.99 -1.91
C ASP A 141 -7.83 4.45 -2.93
N SER A 142 -8.29 5.22 -3.91
CA SER A 142 -7.42 5.91 -4.85
C SER A 142 -7.87 7.34 -5.08
N GLU A 143 -6.89 8.23 -5.25
CA GLU A 143 -7.13 9.60 -5.70
C GLU A 143 -6.70 9.72 -7.16
N VAL A 144 -7.58 10.29 -7.98
CA VAL A 144 -7.34 10.50 -9.41
C VAL A 144 -7.75 11.92 -9.78
N VAL A 145 -6.77 12.75 -10.12
CA VAL A 145 -6.98 14.18 -10.41
C VAL A 145 -6.92 14.43 -11.92
N SER A 146 -7.95 15.09 -12.45
CA SER A 146 -8.05 15.55 -13.84
C SER A 146 -7.86 14.47 -14.91
N LEU A 147 -8.35 13.25 -14.68
CA LEU A 147 -8.26 12.16 -15.65
C LEU A 147 -8.95 12.51 -16.98
N LYS A 148 -8.23 12.33 -18.08
CA LYS A 148 -8.72 12.50 -19.45
C LYS A 148 -8.34 11.32 -20.31
N LEU A 149 -9.20 10.96 -21.26
CA LEU A 149 -8.96 10.00 -22.32
C LEU A 149 -9.25 10.68 -23.66
N ALA A 150 -8.28 10.66 -24.58
CA ALA A 150 -8.38 11.35 -25.87
C ALA A 150 -8.79 12.84 -25.73
N GLY A 151 -8.28 13.50 -24.68
CA GLY A 151 -8.61 14.88 -24.32
C GLY A 151 -9.99 15.10 -23.68
N GLN A 152 -10.84 14.08 -23.62
CA GLN A 152 -12.15 14.15 -22.97
C GLN A 152 -12.01 13.81 -21.49
N GLN A 153 -12.64 14.62 -20.63
CA GLN A 153 -12.63 14.38 -19.19
C GLN A 153 -13.40 13.10 -18.85
N ILE A 154 -12.80 12.26 -18.00
CA ILE A 154 -13.45 11.10 -17.40
C ILE A 154 -13.93 11.50 -16.00
N ILE A 155 -15.20 11.22 -15.71
CA ILE A 155 -15.75 11.41 -14.37
C ILE A 155 -15.32 10.23 -13.51
N VAL A 156 -14.49 10.48 -12.51
CA VAL A 156 -14.08 9.47 -11.53
C VAL A 156 -15.13 9.40 -10.42
N SER A 157 -15.73 8.23 -10.25
CA SER A 157 -16.82 7.99 -9.28
C SER A 157 -16.36 7.79 -7.85
N GLY A 158 -15.08 7.45 -7.66
CA GLY A 158 -14.51 6.99 -6.38
C GLY A 158 -14.91 5.58 -5.99
N GLN A 159 -15.85 4.94 -6.70
CA GLN A 159 -16.21 3.53 -6.44
C GLN A 159 -15.09 2.59 -6.90
N PRO A 160 -14.87 1.46 -6.21
CA PRO A 160 -13.94 0.44 -6.67
C PRO A 160 -14.31 -0.08 -8.06
N ASN A 161 -13.28 -0.39 -8.86
CA ASN A 161 -13.35 -1.09 -10.14
C ASN A 161 -14.20 -0.37 -11.21
N GLN A 162 -14.13 0.96 -11.28
CA GLN A 162 -14.79 1.70 -12.36
C GLN A 162 -14.10 1.41 -13.69
N THR A 163 -14.83 0.90 -14.68
CA THR A 163 -14.28 0.59 -16.01
C THR A 163 -14.64 1.65 -17.04
N VAL A 164 -13.64 2.07 -17.83
CA VAL A 164 -13.78 2.85 -19.06
C VAL A 164 -13.17 2.04 -20.19
N SER A 165 -13.92 1.78 -21.26
CA SER A 165 -13.42 1.01 -22.40
C SER A 165 -13.67 1.71 -23.72
N VAL A 166 -12.73 1.53 -24.65
CA VAL A 166 -12.88 1.87 -26.05
C VAL A 166 -12.87 0.54 -26.81
N PRO A 167 -14.01 0.12 -27.39
CA PRO A 167 -14.14 -1.20 -28.01
C PRO A 167 -13.01 -1.49 -29.01
N GLY A 168 -12.32 -2.62 -28.81
CA GLY A 168 -11.22 -3.07 -29.67
C GLY A 168 -9.93 -2.25 -29.54
N VAL A 169 -9.83 -1.34 -28.57
CA VAL A 169 -8.69 -0.42 -28.42
C VAL A 169 -8.06 -0.51 -27.04
N LEU A 170 -8.85 -0.35 -25.96
CA LEU A 170 -8.33 -0.41 -24.59
C LEU A 170 -9.45 -0.67 -23.57
N THR A 171 -9.03 -1.15 -22.40
CA THR A 171 -9.79 -1.16 -21.16
C THR A 171 -8.97 -0.44 -20.10
N LEU A 172 -9.59 0.50 -19.39
CA LEU A 172 -9.01 1.20 -18.26
C LEU A 172 -9.87 0.92 -17.02
N VAL A 173 -9.28 0.34 -15.99
CA VAL A 173 -9.92 0.18 -14.67
C VAL A 173 -9.36 1.26 -13.75
N ILE A 174 -10.25 2.02 -13.12
CA ILE A 174 -9.95 3.10 -12.19
C ILE A 174 -10.32 2.65 -10.79
N ASN A 175 -9.45 2.92 -9.82
CA ASN A 175 -9.61 2.43 -8.44
C ASN A 175 -9.83 0.92 -8.42
N GLU A 176 -8.98 0.17 -9.14
CA GLU A 176 -9.09 -1.28 -9.14
C GLU A 176 -8.75 -1.80 -7.75
N GLN A 177 -9.68 -2.55 -7.14
CA GLN A 177 -9.49 -3.13 -5.82
C GLN A 177 -9.78 -4.63 -5.86
N THR A 178 -8.80 -5.39 -5.39
CA THR A 178 -8.93 -6.84 -5.16
C THR A 178 -8.65 -7.12 -3.70
N THR A 179 -9.54 -7.84 -3.03
CA THR A 179 -9.42 -8.18 -1.60
C THR A 179 -9.49 -9.69 -1.38
N SER A 180 -8.75 -10.22 -0.41
CA SER A 180 -8.94 -11.60 0.04
C SER A 180 -8.81 -11.72 1.56
N SER A 181 -9.59 -12.63 2.14
CA SER A 181 -9.57 -12.96 3.57
C SER A 181 -9.60 -14.47 3.72
N SER A 182 -8.45 -15.10 3.93
CA SER A 182 -8.34 -16.56 4.06
C SER A 182 -7.20 -16.96 4.99
N GLY A 183 -7.37 -18.06 5.73
CA GLY A 183 -6.30 -18.61 6.57
C GLY A 183 -5.81 -17.69 7.71
N GLY A 184 -6.62 -16.71 8.14
CA GLY A 184 -6.20 -15.68 9.10
C GLY A 184 -5.43 -14.51 8.48
N THR A 185 -5.33 -14.48 7.15
CA THR A 185 -4.72 -13.40 6.38
C THR A 185 -5.78 -12.51 5.76
N ASN A 186 -5.67 -11.21 5.97
CA ASN A 186 -6.41 -10.17 5.28
C ASN A 186 -5.49 -9.47 4.30
N SER A 187 -5.93 -9.30 3.06
CA SER A 187 -5.13 -8.77 1.94
C SER A 187 -5.95 -7.85 1.06
N ILE A 188 -5.29 -6.83 0.52
CA ILE A 188 -5.87 -5.92 -0.46
C ILE A 188 -4.79 -5.44 -1.43
N THR A 189 -5.16 -5.31 -2.70
CA THR A 189 -4.40 -4.57 -3.72
C THR A 189 -5.29 -3.47 -4.25
N VAL A 190 -4.74 -2.26 -4.34
CA VAL A 190 -5.37 -1.11 -4.98
C VAL A 190 -4.47 -0.60 -6.10
N ASN A 191 -5.01 -0.48 -7.30
CA ASN A 191 -4.37 0.23 -8.41
C ASN A 191 -5.17 1.50 -8.71
N ALA A 192 -4.49 2.65 -8.84
CA ALA A 192 -5.18 3.88 -9.21
C ALA A 192 -5.70 3.78 -10.65
N LEU A 193 -4.84 3.31 -11.56
CA LEU A 193 -5.19 2.95 -12.93
C LEU A 193 -4.58 1.60 -13.33
N ASP A 194 -5.38 0.76 -13.98
CA ASP A 194 -4.93 -0.42 -14.74
C ASP A 194 -5.41 -0.31 -16.19
N LEU A 195 -4.47 -0.18 -17.13
CA LEU A 195 -4.72 -0.08 -18.56
C LEU A 195 -4.32 -1.38 -19.25
N THR A 196 -5.28 -2.05 -19.87
CA THR A 196 -5.05 -3.21 -20.74
C THR A 196 -5.30 -2.87 -22.20
N LEU A 197 -4.39 -3.30 -23.08
CA LEU A 197 -4.53 -3.20 -24.54
C LEU A 197 -4.76 -4.58 -25.18
N PRO A 198 -5.49 -4.68 -26.32
CA PRO A 198 -5.76 -5.94 -27.01
C PRO A 198 -4.52 -6.71 -27.48
N ASN A 199 -3.38 -6.04 -27.61
CA ASN A 199 -2.10 -6.66 -27.98
C ASN A 199 -1.37 -7.29 -26.79
N GLY A 200 -2.00 -7.34 -25.60
CA GLY A 200 -1.43 -7.92 -24.39
C GLY A 200 -0.48 -7.02 -23.63
N ILE A 201 -0.43 -5.72 -23.95
CA ILE A 201 0.27 -4.73 -23.12
C ILE A 201 -0.63 -4.34 -21.95
N GLU A 202 -0.02 -4.24 -20.77
CA GLU A 202 -0.66 -3.79 -19.54
C GLU A 202 0.19 -2.67 -18.92
N VAL A 203 -0.46 -1.62 -18.42
CA VAL A 203 0.19 -0.53 -17.69
C VAL A 203 -0.58 -0.26 -16.41
N ILE A 204 0.07 -0.51 -15.27
CA ILE A 204 -0.47 -0.23 -13.95
C ILE A 204 0.21 1.04 -13.43
N VAL A 205 -0.58 2.00 -12.96
CA VAL A 205 -0.10 3.25 -12.35
C VAL A 205 -0.63 3.37 -10.94
N SER A 206 0.30 3.64 -10.01
CA SER A 206 0.13 3.64 -8.57
C SER A 206 -0.52 2.35 -8.08
N SER A 207 0.30 1.36 -7.72
CA SER A 207 -0.14 0.11 -7.11
C SER A 207 0.29 0.05 -5.66
N ALA A 208 -0.66 -0.28 -4.79
CA ALA A 208 -0.45 -0.47 -3.36
C ALA A 208 -1.06 -1.81 -2.93
N HIS A 209 -0.22 -2.71 -2.43
CA HIS A 209 -0.63 -4.00 -1.90
C HIS A 209 -0.24 -4.12 -0.43
N SER A 210 -1.17 -4.58 0.41
CA SER A 210 -0.95 -4.78 1.84
C SER A 210 -1.63 -6.06 2.33
N ASP A 211 -0.91 -6.84 3.13
CA ASP A 211 -1.45 -8.01 3.81
C ASP A 211 -0.99 -8.08 5.26
N ILE A 212 -1.82 -8.71 6.07
CA ILE A 212 -1.51 -9.06 7.45
C ILE A 212 -2.04 -10.46 7.75
N THR A 213 -1.17 -11.32 8.29
CA THR A 213 -1.55 -12.63 8.82
C THR A 213 -1.58 -12.55 10.32
N CYS A 214 -2.76 -12.76 10.90
CA CYS A 214 -3.01 -12.47 12.30
C CYS A 214 -2.60 -13.63 13.19
N GLY A 215 -1.64 -13.34 14.06
CA GLY A 215 -1.19 -14.26 15.09
C GLY A 215 -2.04 -14.20 16.36
N THR A 216 -1.79 -15.13 17.27
CA THR A 216 -2.30 -15.06 18.66
C THR A 216 -1.53 -14.04 19.50
N LEU A 217 -0.28 -13.74 19.11
CA LEU A 217 0.57 -12.77 19.77
C LEU A 217 0.61 -11.46 18.98
N PRO A 218 0.38 -10.30 19.63
CA PRO A 218 0.56 -9.02 18.97
C PRO A 218 2.05 -8.81 18.61
N PRO A 219 2.34 -8.12 17.50
CA PRO A 219 3.69 -7.75 17.14
C PRO A 219 4.26 -6.77 18.19
N PRO A 220 5.58 -6.74 18.40
CA PRO A 220 6.19 -5.75 19.26
C PRO A 220 5.86 -4.33 18.78
N ASN A 221 5.57 -3.42 19.71
CA ASN A 221 5.47 -2.00 19.38
C ASN A 221 6.83 -1.48 18.91
N VAL A 222 6.82 -0.63 17.89
CA VAL A 222 8.05 -0.08 17.31
C VAL A 222 8.00 1.44 17.37
N THR A 223 8.99 2.05 18.04
CA THR A 223 9.15 3.52 18.05
C THR A 223 9.44 4.01 16.64
N LYS A 224 8.73 5.07 16.22
CA LYS A 224 8.86 5.72 14.92
C LYS A 224 8.37 7.17 15.03
N ASP A 225 8.86 8.03 14.15
CA ASP A 225 8.32 9.36 13.89
C ASP A 225 8.79 9.78 12.50
N PHE A 226 7.99 9.50 11.48
CA PHE A 226 8.31 9.85 10.11
C PHE A 226 7.07 10.28 9.33
N MET A 227 7.29 11.00 8.23
CA MET A 227 6.25 11.40 7.31
C MET A 227 6.45 10.78 5.93
N THR A 228 5.34 10.53 5.26
CA THR A 228 5.26 10.18 3.84
C THR A 228 4.37 11.20 3.15
N GLY A 229 4.71 11.67 1.96
CA GLY A 229 3.84 12.59 1.25
C GLY A 229 4.07 12.59 -0.25
N GLY A 230 2.99 12.52 -1.01
CA GLY A 230 3.00 12.64 -2.47
C GLY A 230 1.84 13.52 -2.90
N GLY A 231 2.10 14.47 -3.80
CA GLY A 231 1.08 15.42 -4.21
C GLY A 231 1.65 16.64 -4.91
N PHE A 232 0.85 17.69 -4.97
CA PHE A 232 1.26 18.97 -5.53
C PHE A 232 0.56 20.16 -4.87
N ILE A 233 1.24 21.29 -4.89
CA ILE A 233 0.68 22.61 -4.59
C ILE A 233 0.63 23.45 -5.88
N ILE A 234 -0.17 24.51 -5.88
CA ILE A 234 -0.20 25.47 -7.01
C ILE A 234 0.74 26.63 -6.73
N VAL A 235 1.72 26.83 -7.59
CA VAL A 235 2.69 27.94 -7.53
C VAL A 235 2.57 28.73 -8.83
N ASN A 236 2.23 30.02 -8.73
CA ASN A 236 2.05 30.90 -9.90
C ASN A 236 1.16 30.31 -11.01
N GLY A 237 0.14 29.53 -10.64
CA GLY A 237 -0.79 28.91 -11.58
C GLY A 237 -0.31 27.61 -12.24
N ALA A 238 0.87 27.09 -11.89
CA ALA A 238 1.38 25.80 -12.34
C ALA A 238 1.54 24.81 -11.17
N HIS A 239 1.71 23.53 -11.48
CA HIS A 239 1.97 22.50 -10.48
C HIS A 239 3.39 22.61 -9.92
N ALA A 240 3.48 22.44 -8.61
CA ALA A 240 4.72 22.13 -7.92
C ALA A 240 4.57 20.76 -7.24
N ASN A 241 5.02 19.73 -7.96
CA ASN A 241 4.90 18.33 -7.59
C ASN A 241 5.94 17.97 -6.55
N PHE A 242 5.57 17.13 -5.59
CA PHE A 242 6.48 16.61 -4.58
C PHE A 242 6.19 15.15 -4.25
N GLY A 243 7.24 14.46 -3.85
CA GLY A 243 7.21 13.10 -3.33
C GLY A 243 8.32 12.96 -2.31
N PHE A 244 7.99 12.63 -1.07
CA PHE A 244 8.97 12.53 -0.01
C PHE A 244 8.62 11.46 1.01
N VAL A 245 9.68 11.07 1.70
CA VAL A 245 9.66 10.22 2.86
C VAL A 245 10.74 10.75 3.79
N ALA A 246 10.44 11.07 5.04
CA ALA A 246 11.45 11.65 5.94
C ALA A 246 11.15 11.40 7.42
N GLY A 247 12.16 11.00 8.19
CA GLY A 247 12.07 10.95 9.65
C GLY A 247 12.81 9.79 10.29
N LEU A 248 12.42 9.47 11.53
CA LEU A 248 12.87 8.32 12.30
C LEU A 248 12.03 7.10 11.91
N LYS A 249 12.58 6.26 11.04
CA LYS A 249 11.93 5.04 10.57
C LYS A 249 11.72 4.03 11.70
N PRO A 250 10.83 3.03 11.52
CA PRO A 250 10.54 2.05 12.56
C PRO A 250 11.81 1.43 13.16
N GLY A 251 12.01 1.64 14.47
CA GLY A 251 13.13 1.10 15.24
C GLY A 251 14.46 1.82 15.02
N GLN A 252 14.48 2.92 14.26
CA GLN A 252 15.68 3.68 13.95
C GLN A 252 15.81 4.91 14.85
N THR A 253 17.05 5.24 15.19
CA THR A 253 17.42 6.44 15.97
C THR A 253 18.08 7.53 15.13
N THR A 254 18.34 7.24 13.85
CA THR A 254 18.93 8.16 12.89
C THR A 254 17.89 8.53 11.85
N VAL A 255 17.82 9.82 11.52
CA VAL A 255 16.94 10.32 10.47
C VAL A 255 17.38 9.79 9.10
N SER A 256 16.42 9.38 8.29
CA SER A 256 16.63 9.05 6.88
C SER A 256 15.45 9.54 6.05
N GLY A 257 15.61 9.52 4.73
CA GLY A 257 14.54 9.91 3.82
C GLY A 257 15.01 10.34 2.44
N GLN A 258 14.04 10.72 1.62
CA GLN A 258 14.21 11.18 0.25
C GLN A 258 13.22 12.30 -0.07
N LEU A 259 13.56 13.14 -1.04
CA LEU A 259 12.68 14.18 -1.59
C LEU A 259 12.89 14.28 -3.11
N ASN A 260 11.79 14.25 -3.85
CA ASN A 260 11.69 14.75 -5.21
C ASN A 260 10.73 15.94 -5.24
N TYR A 261 11.09 16.99 -5.95
CA TYR A 261 10.27 18.19 -6.14
C TYR A 261 10.49 18.77 -7.53
N ILE A 262 9.42 19.17 -8.20
CA ILE A 262 9.44 19.82 -9.51
C ILE A 262 8.43 20.96 -9.51
N ASP A 263 8.89 22.20 -9.65
CA ASP A 263 8.03 23.37 -9.86
C ASP A 263 8.01 23.77 -11.33
N HIS A 264 6.89 23.51 -12.00
CA HIS A 264 6.72 23.81 -13.41
C HIS A 264 6.60 25.31 -13.72
N SER A 265 6.36 26.16 -12.73
CA SER A 265 6.31 27.63 -12.94
C SER A 265 7.71 28.24 -13.09
N SER A 266 8.68 27.70 -12.36
CA SER A 266 10.04 28.23 -12.28
C SER A 266 11.08 27.31 -12.91
N GLY A 267 10.74 26.05 -13.16
CA GLY A 267 11.68 25.00 -13.58
C GLY A 267 12.62 24.57 -12.46
N ASN A 268 12.28 24.82 -11.19
CA ASN A 268 13.10 24.36 -10.07
C ASN A 268 12.89 22.86 -9.85
N HIS A 269 13.99 22.13 -9.73
CA HIS A 269 13.99 20.70 -9.45
C HIS A 269 14.84 20.41 -8.21
N VAL A 270 14.31 19.61 -7.29
CA VAL A 270 15.07 19.04 -6.18
C VAL A 270 14.98 17.53 -6.26
N LYS A 271 16.13 16.89 -6.20
CA LYS A 271 16.26 15.48 -5.85
C LYS A 271 17.20 15.41 -4.66
N SER A 272 16.82 14.64 -3.65
CA SER A 272 17.66 14.42 -2.48
C SER A 272 17.46 13.03 -1.90
N THR A 273 18.57 12.42 -1.52
CA THR A 273 18.62 11.23 -0.65
C THR A 273 19.28 11.54 0.71
N SER A 274 19.52 12.82 1.00
CA SER A 274 20.18 13.29 2.21
C SER A 274 19.17 13.92 3.15
N MET A 275 19.04 13.38 4.36
CA MET A 275 18.31 13.99 5.47
C MET A 275 19.27 14.34 6.59
N THR A 276 19.32 15.62 6.95
CA THR A 276 20.25 16.15 7.96
C THR A 276 19.55 16.57 9.24
N ALA A 277 18.25 16.87 9.18
CA ALA A 277 17.45 17.23 10.33
C ALA A 277 16.00 16.79 10.13
N TYR A 278 15.36 16.42 11.24
CA TYR A 278 13.94 16.15 11.33
C TYR A 278 13.45 16.54 12.73
N SER A 279 12.37 17.31 12.79
CA SER A 279 11.81 17.80 14.05
C SER A 279 10.36 18.26 13.86
N GLY A 280 9.60 18.41 14.95
CA GLY A 280 8.28 19.01 14.92
C GLY A 280 7.42 18.50 16.06
N SER A 281 6.15 18.87 16.04
CA SER A 281 5.17 18.52 17.07
C SER A 281 3.76 18.61 16.49
N GLY A 282 2.80 17.95 17.15
CA GLY A 282 1.45 17.82 16.59
C GLY A 282 1.51 17.11 15.24
N ASP A 283 0.75 17.60 14.28
CA ASP A 283 0.59 16.96 12.97
C ASP A 283 1.59 17.46 11.92
N CYS A 284 2.50 18.35 12.32
CA CYS A 284 3.50 18.96 11.45
C CYS A 284 4.91 18.49 11.75
N ARG A 285 5.70 18.27 10.70
CA ARG A 285 7.15 18.06 10.81
C ARG A 285 7.91 18.92 9.84
N THR A 286 9.13 19.25 10.22
CA THR A 286 10.11 19.97 9.42
C THR A 286 11.31 19.06 9.22
N PHE A 287 11.71 18.87 7.98
CA PHE A 287 12.92 18.14 7.63
C PHE A 287 13.80 18.97 6.70
N SER A 288 15.10 18.67 6.69
CA SER A 288 16.07 19.39 5.87
C SER A 288 17.14 18.45 5.34
N GLY A 289 17.79 18.88 4.27
CA GLY A 289 18.81 18.11 3.58
C GLY A 289 19.55 18.93 2.53
N THR A 290 20.32 18.25 1.69
CA THR A 290 21.05 18.85 0.56
C THR A 290 20.51 18.32 -0.76
N VAL A 291 20.49 19.18 -1.77
CA VAL A 291 20.09 18.80 -3.14
C VAL A 291 21.24 18.02 -3.80
N ASP A 292 20.92 16.87 -4.39
CA ASP A 292 21.89 15.98 -5.03
C ASP A 292 22.65 16.74 -6.14
N GLY A 293 23.99 16.69 -6.08
CA GLY A 293 24.86 17.33 -7.08
C GLY A 293 24.89 18.85 -7.04
N GLN A 294 24.29 19.50 -6.04
CA GLN A 294 24.25 20.96 -5.92
C GLN A 294 24.70 21.43 -4.52
N SER A 295 25.30 22.62 -4.45
CA SER A 295 25.61 23.29 -3.17
C SER A 295 24.41 24.09 -2.67
N VAL A 296 23.25 23.42 -2.58
CA VAL A 296 21.98 23.98 -2.14
C VAL A 296 21.40 23.07 -1.06
N SER A 297 21.06 23.63 0.10
CA SER A 297 20.22 22.97 1.08
C SER A 297 18.74 23.31 0.87
N PHE A 298 17.87 22.39 1.32
CA PHE A 298 16.44 22.58 1.39
C PHE A 298 15.92 22.39 2.82
N THR A 299 14.78 23.02 3.10
CA THR A 299 13.95 22.77 4.28
C THR A 299 12.51 22.60 3.81
N VAL A 300 11.89 21.50 4.21
CA VAL A 300 10.46 21.23 3.97
C VAL A 300 9.72 21.23 5.30
N ASN A 301 8.53 21.81 5.31
CA ASN A 301 7.55 21.63 6.36
C ASN A 301 6.28 21.00 5.77
N GLY A 302 5.90 19.83 6.28
CA GLY A 302 4.67 19.13 5.94
C GLY A 302 3.74 19.06 7.15
N CYS A 303 2.45 19.17 6.93
CA CYS A 303 1.41 18.97 7.95
C CYS A 303 0.32 18.05 7.42
N ASP A 304 0.03 17.00 8.18
CA ASP A 304 -1.04 16.02 7.97
C ASP A 304 -2.30 16.52 8.70
N ASN A 305 -3.15 17.26 8.01
CA ASN A 305 -4.29 17.96 8.63
C ASN A 305 -5.62 17.20 8.43
N ALA A 306 -5.71 16.31 7.44
CA ALA A 306 -6.92 15.51 7.19
C ALA A 306 -6.64 14.26 6.35
N GLU A 307 -7.57 13.29 6.42
CA GLU A 307 -7.61 12.14 5.51
C GLU A 307 -8.99 12.10 4.82
N PRO A 308 -9.09 12.35 3.50
CA PRO A 308 -7.99 12.64 2.57
C PRO A 308 -7.41 14.05 2.72
N GLY A 309 -6.13 14.20 2.38
CA GLY A 309 -5.34 15.42 2.59
C GLY A 309 -5.57 16.57 1.61
N ARG A 310 -6.17 16.31 0.44
CA ARG A 310 -6.44 17.35 -0.57
C ARG A 310 -7.26 18.51 0.01
N GLY A 311 -6.73 19.72 -0.12
CA GLY A 311 -7.35 20.96 0.36
C GLY A 311 -7.17 21.23 1.85
N ALA A 312 -6.53 20.32 2.60
CA ALA A 312 -6.33 20.43 4.05
C ALA A 312 -4.85 20.33 4.44
N ASP A 313 -4.15 19.30 3.99
CA ASP A 313 -2.72 19.12 4.21
C ASP A 313 -1.94 20.27 3.59
N THR A 314 -0.79 20.59 4.19
CA THR A 314 0.04 21.69 3.71
C THR A 314 1.46 21.25 3.47
N PHE A 315 2.03 21.73 2.36
CA PHE A 315 3.43 21.55 2.01
C PHE A 315 4.08 22.92 1.85
N MET A 316 5.29 23.07 2.40
CA MET A 316 6.17 24.21 2.20
C MET A 316 7.58 23.70 1.91
N ILE A 317 8.25 24.33 0.96
CA ILE A 317 9.69 24.15 0.71
C ILE A 317 10.40 25.50 0.68
N ARG A 318 11.62 25.56 1.23
CA ARG A 318 12.57 26.66 1.07
C ARG A 318 13.92 26.11 0.64
N LEU A 319 14.57 26.81 -0.28
CA LEU A 319 15.94 26.52 -0.70
C LEU A 319 16.87 27.65 -0.27
N SER A 320 18.10 27.30 0.07
CA SER A 320 19.15 28.25 0.47
C SER A 320 19.53 29.28 -0.61
N ASN A 321 19.13 29.06 -1.86
CA ASN A 321 19.32 30.00 -2.97
C ASN A 321 18.22 31.08 -3.06
N GLY A 322 17.29 31.13 -2.10
CA GLY A 322 16.23 32.13 -2.02
C GLY A 322 14.88 31.69 -2.61
N TYR A 323 14.80 30.51 -3.22
CA TYR A 323 13.53 29.95 -3.67
C TYR A 323 12.66 29.49 -2.49
N GLY A 324 11.35 29.67 -2.60
CA GLY A 324 10.39 29.10 -1.67
C GLY A 324 8.99 28.98 -2.28
N ALA A 325 8.27 27.94 -1.86
CA ALA A 325 6.91 27.68 -2.25
C ALA A 325 6.13 27.08 -1.07
N SER A 326 4.83 27.36 -0.99
CA SER A 326 3.97 26.79 0.03
C SER A 326 2.51 26.83 -0.38
N GLY A 327 1.73 25.85 0.06
CA GLY A 327 0.29 25.85 -0.13
C GLY A 327 -0.39 24.66 0.54
N ALA A 328 -1.73 24.71 0.55
CA ALA A 328 -2.52 23.52 0.76
C ALA A 328 -2.44 22.62 -0.47
N LEU A 329 -2.56 21.30 -0.29
CA LEU A 329 -2.47 20.35 -1.39
C LEU A 329 -3.63 20.54 -2.36
N ALA A 330 -3.31 20.72 -3.64
CA ALA A 330 -4.30 20.76 -4.71
C ALA A 330 -4.66 19.33 -5.20
N GLY A 331 -3.80 18.36 -4.89
CA GLY A 331 -4.03 16.91 -4.95
C GLY A 331 -2.93 16.17 -4.19
N GLY A 332 -3.23 14.97 -3.70
CA GLY A 332 -2.32 14.15 -2.91
C GLY A 332 -2.57 14.21 -1.40
N ASN A 333 -1.69 13.52 -0.67
CA ASN A 333 -1.81 13.27 0.76
C ASN A 333 -0.44 13.32 1.45
N ILE A 334 -0.42 13.82 2.68
CA ILE A 334 0.72 13.75 3.59
C ILE A 334 0.25 12.99 4.83
N GLN A 335 1.05 12.01 5.25
CA GLN A 335 0.77 11.26 6.47
C GLN A 335 1.92 11.29 7.45
N LEU A 336 1.57 11.44 8.73
CA LEU A 336 2.45 11.30 9.86
C LEU A 336 2.31 9.92 10.53
N HIS A 337 3.45 9.29 10.81
CA HIS A 337 3.53 7.97 11.43
C HIS A 337 4.30 8.04 12.76
N THR A 338 3.60 7.85 13.88
CA THR A 338 4.18 7.88 15.25
C THR A 338 3.86 6.62 16.04
#